data_AF-I7JQP8-F1
#
_entry.id   AF-I7JQP8-F1
#
_cell.length_a   1.000
_cell.length_b   1.000
_cell.length_c   1.000
_cell.angle_alpha   90.00
_cell.angle_beta   90.00
_cell.angle_gamma   90.00
#
_symmetry.space_group_name_H-M   'P 1'
#
loop_
_entity.id
_entity.type
_entity.pdbx_description
1 polymer ?
#
loop_
_entity_poly.entity_id
_entity_poly.type
_entity_poly.pdbx_seq_one_letter_code
_entity_poly.pdbx_strand_id
1 'polypeptide(L)'
;MEVNLKHKAIALLSRREHSSYELAQKLSRYTQDLNLINETIAFLKEKDLQSDLRFLEYFVHSHSKKWGINKILLSLKEHRLDDSVLSKIHEFIQTDESELAREIWENKFHGIKPSDLKQKAKQYRFLISRGFKPDIIRKIID
;
A
#
# COMPACT_ATOMS: atom_id res chain seq x y z
N MET A 1 34.64 -5.06 8.89
CA MET A 1 33.71 -6.16 8.55
C MET A 1 32.85 -5.69 7.41
N GLU A 2 32.99 -6.33 6.25
CA GLU A 2 32.17 -6.06 5.07
C GLU A 2 30.71 -6.36 5.41
N VAL A 3 29.81 -5.39 5.20
CA VAL A 3 28.40 -5.60 5.51
C VAL A 3 27.81 -6.55 4.49
N ASN A 4 27.37 -7.73 4.93
CA ASN A 4 26.72 -8.67 4.04
C ASN A 4 25.27 -8.24 3.76
N LEU A 5 25.09 -7.45 2.69
CA LEU A 5 23.79 -6.92 2.26
C LEU A 5 22.78 -8.01 1.91
N LYS A 6 23.23 -9.14 1.35
CA LYS A 6 22.34 -10.29 1.05
C LYS A 6 21.69 -10.81 2.33
N HIS A 7 22.46 -11.05 3.40
CA HIS A 7 21.90 -11.48 4.68
C HIS A 7 20.92 -10.45 5.26
N LYS A 8 21.22 -9.15 5.16
CA LYS A 8 20.31 -8.09 5.62
C LYS A 8 19.01 -8.06 4.80
N ALA A 9 19.11 -8.19 3.49
CA ALA A 9 17.97 -8.21 2.59
C ALA A 9 17.07 -9.44 2.81
N ILE A 10 17.66 -10.63 2.95
CA ILE A 10 16.94 -11.87 3.27
C ILE A 10 16.21 -11.74 4.61
N ALA A 11 16.85 -11.16 5.63
CA ALA A 11 16.20 -10.93 6.92
C ALA A 11 15.03 -9.92 6.87
N LEU A 12 15.03 -9.01 5.91
CA LEU A 12 13.89 -8.12 5.66
C LEU A 12 12.77 -8.87 4.94
N LEU A 13 13.11 -9.59 3.87
CA LEU A 13 12.16 -10.35 3.04
C LEU A 13 11.51 -11.52 3.80
N SER A 14 12.20 -12.11 4.78
CA SER A 14 11.64 -13.17 5.61
C SER A 14 10.50 -12.72 6.52
N ARG A 15 10.36 -11.40 6.76
CA ARG A 15 9.28 -10.84 7.60
C ARG A 15 8.05 -10.49 6.79
N ARG A 16 8.23 -10.02 5.55
CA ARG A 16 7.18 -9.71 4.59
C ARG A 16 7.77 -9.40 3.22
N GLU A 17 6.91 -9.37 2.22
CA GLU A 17 7.24 -8.84 0.90
C GLU A 17 7.62 -7.36 0.97
N HIS A 18 8.60 -6.99 0.13
CA HIS A 18 9.10 -5.62 -0.03
C HIS A 18 9.23 -5.32 -1.52
N SER A 19 8.87 -4.09 -1.92
CA SER A 19 9.22 -3.65 -3.28
C SER A 19 10.73 -3.53 -3.40
N SER A 20 11.22 -3.65 -4.63
CA SER A 20 12.64 -3.48 -4.94
C SER A 20 13.13 -2.09 -4.50
N TYR A 21 12.32 -1.05 -4.71
CA TYR A 21 12.61 0.30 -4.24
C TYR A 21 12.67 0.40 -2.70
N GLU A 22 11.69 -0.16 -2.00
CA GLU A 22 11.69 -0.14 -0.53
C GLU A 22 12.91 -0.87 0.03
N LEU A 23 13.24 -2.03 -0.57
CA LEU A 23 14.40 -2.82 -0.18
C LEU A 23 15.70 -2.03 -0.40
N ALA A 24 15.86 -1.35 -1.54
CA ALA A 24 17.00 -0.48 -1.82
C ALA A 24 17.15 0.64 -0.77
N GLN A 25 16.05 1.32 -0.43
CA GLN A 25 16.04 2.39 0.59
C GLN A 25 16.41 1.88 1.99
N LYS A 26 16.12 0.61 2.31
CA LYS A 26 16.54 0.00 3.57
C LYS A 26 18.00 -0.41 3.55
N LEU A 27 18.48 -0.89 2.40
CA LEU A 27 19.87 -1.32 2.23
C LEU A 27 20.86 -0.15 2.19
N SER A 28 20.43 1.04 1.73
CA SER A 28 21.24 2.26 1.73
C SER A 28 21.64 2.75 3.13
N ARG A 29 20.98 2.25 4.19
CA ARG A 29 21.40 2.49 5.59
C ARG A 29 22.70 1.79 5.96
N TYR A 30 23.12 0.81 5.17
CA TYR A 30 24.29 -0.03 5.44
C TYR A 30 25.44 0.20 4.46
N THR A 31 25.18 0.80 3.29
CA THR A 31 26.20 1.17 2.30
C THR A 31 25.76 2.36 1.47
N GLN A 32 26.71 3.15 0.98
CA GLN A 32 26.49 4.20 -0.02
C GLN A 32 26.73 3.70 -1.46
N ASP A 33 27.25 2.48 -1.62
CA ASP A 33 27.51 1.88 -2.93
C ASP A 33 26.19 1.42 -3.56
N LEU A 34 25.70 2.21 -4.51
CA LEU A 34 24.47 1.93 -5.25
C LEU A 34 24.61 0.72 -6.17
N ASN A 35 25.79 0.44 -6.72
CA ASN A 35 26.01 -0.71 -7.58
C ASN A 35 25.84 -2.00 -6.77
N LEU A 36 26.46 -2.05 -5.58
CA LEU A 36 26.34 -3.20 -4.70
C LEU A 36 24.89 -3.46 -4.23
N ILE A 37 24.10 -2.40 -4.00
CA ILE A 37 22.67 -2.53 -3.69
C ILE A 37 21.91 -3.10 -4.88
N ASN A 38 22.14 -2.56 -6.09
CA ASN A 38 21.46 -3.01 -7.30
C ASN A 38 21.80 -4.46 -7.64
N GLU A 39 23.07 -4.85 -7.53
CA GLU A 39 23.52 -6.24 -7.69
C GLU A 39 22.88 -7.17 -6.67
N THR A 40 22.78 -6.74 -5.42
CA THR A 40 22.10 -7.51 -4.36
C THR A 40 20.63 -7.73 -4.71
N ILE A 41 19.91 -6.69 -5.15
CA ILE A 41 18.50 -6.80 -5.52
C ILE A 41 18.33 -7.68 -6.76
N ALA A 42 19.18 -7.51 -7.79
CA ALA A 42 19.14 -8.33 -9.00
C ALA A 42 19.34 -9.82 -8.66
N PHE A 43 20.30 -10.14 -7.80
CA PHE A 43 20.50 -11.51 -7.30
C PHE A 43 19.26 -12.05 -6.58
N LEU A 44 18.60 -11.24 -5.75
CA LEU A 44 17.40 -11.67 -5.03
C LEU A 44 16.20 -11.87 -5.97
N LYS A 45 16.06 -11.05 -7.01
CA LYS A 45 15.06 -11.23 -8.07
C LYS A 45 15.31 -12.52 -8.84
N GLU A 46 16.56 -12.79 -9.23
CA GLU A 46 16.96 -14.01 -9.94
C GLU A 46 16.68 -15.29 -9.12
N LYS A 47 16.85 -15.22 -7.80
CA LYS A 47 16.52 -16.32 -6.87
C LYS A 47 15.04 -16.37 -6.46
N ASP A 48 14.19 -15.55 -7.08
CA ASP A 48 12.77 -15.40 -6.74
C ASP A 48 12.51 -15.09 -5.26
N LEU A 49 13.47 -14.47 -4.57
CA LEU A 49 13.34 -14.04 -3.18
C LEU A 49 12.69 -12.66 -3.08
N GLN A 50 12.85 -11.81 -4.09
CA GLN A 50 12.18 -10.52 -4.19
C GLN A 50 11.31 -10.50 -5.45
N SER A 51 10.04 -10.11 -5.29
CA SER A 51 9.10 -9.95 -6.40
C SER A 51 8.22 -8.73 -6.17
N ASP A 52 8.27 -7.78 -7.10
CA ASP A 52 7.43 -6.58 -7.06
C ASP A 52 5.93 -6.93 -7.23
N LEU A 53 5.63 -8.04 -7.91
CA LEU A 53 4.25 -8.56 -8.03
C LEU A 53 3.74 -9.15 -6.71
N ARG A 54 4.53 -9.99 -6.03
CA ARG A 54 4.14 -10.52 -4.70
C ARG A 54 4.04 -9.39 -3.67
N PHE A 55 4.90 -8.39 -3.78
CA PHE A 55 4.77 -7.18 -2.98
C PHE A 55 3.45 -6.45 -3.25
N LEU A 56 3.05 -6.25 -4.51
CA LEU A 56 1.78 -5.60 -4.85
C LEU A 56 0.60 -6.35 -4.24
N GLU A 57 0.53 -7.67 -4.44
CA GLU A 57 -0.49 -8.55 -3.89
C GLU A 57 -0.55 -8.43 -2.35
N TYR A 58 0.58 -8.62 -1.68
CA TYR A 58 0.71 -8.48 -0.22
C TYR A 58 0.23 -7.10 0.25
N PHE A 59 0.63 -6.04 -0.46
CA PHE A 59 0.29 -4.66 -0.11
C PHE A 59 -1.22 -4.42 -0.23
N VAL A 60 -1.84 -4.87 -1.33
CA VAL A 60 -3.29 -4.73 -1.52
C VAL A 60 -4.04 -5.49 -0.43
N HIS A 61 -3.72 -6.75 -0.19
CA HIS A 61 -4.40 -7.57 0.83
C HIS A 61 -4.27 -7.01 2.25
N SER A 62 -3.10 -6.45 2.61
CA SER A 62 -2.88 -5.89 3.95
C SER A 62 -3.62 -4.58 4.19
N HIS A 63 -4.05 -3.87 3.14
CA HIS A 63 -4.67 -2.54 3.24
C HIS A 63 -6.13 -2.49 2.79
N SER A 64 -6.59 -3.44 1.98
CA SER A 64 -7.95 -3.48 1.42
C SER A 64 -9.07 -3.62 2.46
N LYS A 65 -8.73 -3.90 3.73
CA LYS A 65 -9.67 -3.89 4.86
C LYS A 65 -9.84 -2.52 5.52
N LYS A 66 -9.06 -1.51 5.12
CA LYS A 66 -9.02 -0.20 5.81
C LYS A 66 -9.04 0.99 4.87
N TRP A 67 -8.60 0.79 3.62
CA TRP A 67 -8.40 1.83 2.64
C TRP A 67 -9.21 1.57 1.38
N GLY A 68 -9.77 2.63 0.81
CA GLY A 68 -10.29 2.64 -0.55
C GLY A 68 -9.15 2.64 -1.57
N ILE A 69 -9.49 2.33 -2.82
CA ILE A 69 -8.51 2.04 -3.86
C ILE A 69 -7.58 3.24 -4.14
N ASN A 70 -8.09 4.46 -4.04
CA ASN A 70 -7.27 5.64 -4.32
C ASN A 70 -6.15 5.81 -3.30
N LYS A 71 -6.37 5.41 -2.04
CA LYS A 71 -5.34 5.49 -1.01
C LYS A 71 -4.29 4.40 -1.20
N ILE A 72 -4.71 3.19 -1.58
CA ILE A 72 -3.80 2.09 -1.93
C ILE A 72 -2.92 2.51 -3.12
N LEU A 73 -3.51 2.99 -4.21
CA LEU A 73 -2.78 3.48 -5.39
C LEU A 73 -1.82 4.62 -5.04
N LEU A 74 -2.26 5.59 -4.25
CA LEU A 74 -1.40 6.69 -3.82
C LEU A 74 -0.19 6.20 -3.03
N SER A 75 -0.39 5.26 -2.10
CA SER A 75 0.70 4.68 -1.32
C SER A 75 1.64 3.82 -2.18
N LEU A 76 1.12 3.08 -3.16
CA LEU A 76 1.95 2.29 -4.07
C LEU A 76 2.87 3.16 -4.97
N LYS A 77 2.51 4.43 -5.23
CA LYS A 77 3.39 5.34 -5.98
C LYS A 77 4.74 5.55 -5.27
N GLU A 78 4.77 5.51 -3.94
CA GLU A 78 6.01 5.64 -3.16
C GLU A 78 6.95 4.45 -3.37
N HIS A 79 6.43 3.33 -3.86
CA HIS A 79 7.19 2.09 -4.11
C HIS A 79 7.75 1.97 -5.52
N ARG A 80 7.43 2.91 -6.42
CA ARG A 80 7.96 2.99 -7.79
C ARG A 80 7.91 1.66 -8.56
N LEU A 81 6.78 0.96 -8.46
CA LEU A 81 6.55 -0.26 -9.22
C LEU A 81 6.44 0.06 -10.71
N ASP A 82 6.89 -0.86 -11.56
CA ASP A 82 6.67 -0.76 -13.00
C ASP A 82 5.18 -0.76 -13.33
N ASP A 83 4.79 -0.02 -14.37
CA ASP A 83 3.38 0.08 -14.81
C ASP A 83 2.79 -1.28 -15.17
N SER A 84 3.61 -2.21 -15.67
CA SER A 84 3.21 -3.59 -15.98
C SER A 84 2.86 -4.41 -14.74
N VAL A 85 3.45 -4.09 -13.59
CA VAL A 85 3.11 -4.70 -12.30
C VAL A 85 1.88 -3.99 -11.73
N LEU A 86 1.88 -2.66 -11.72
CA LEU A 86 0.79 -1.87 -11.12
C LEU A 86 -0.55 -2.09 -11.84
N SER A 87 -0.56 -2.33 -13.15
CA SER A 87 -1.77 -2.64 -13.92
C SER A 87 -2.52 -3.87 -13.42
N LYS A 88 -1.82 -4.81 -12.74
CA LYS A 88 -2.40 -6.02 -12.16
C LYS A 88 -3.11 -5.78 -10.83
N ILE A 89 -3.12 -4.56 -10.30
CA ILE A 89 -3.73 -4.26 -9.00
C ILE A 89 -5.18 -4.75 -8.91
N HIS A 90 -5.94 -4.66 -10.00
CA HIS A 90 -7.34 -5.07 -10.06
C HIS A 90 -7.54 -6.58 -9.87
N GLU A 91 -6.51 -7.40 -10.14
CA GLU A 91 -6.55 -8.85 -9.89
C GLU A 91 -6.60 -9.17 -8.38
N PHE A 92 -6.11 -8.26 -7.54
CA PHE A 92 -5.98 -8.46 -6.09
C PHE A 92 -7.03 -7.71 -5.26
N ILE A 93 -7.88 -6.90 -5.89
CA ILE A 93 -8.97 -6.19 -5.21
C ILE A 93 -10.16 -7.14 -5.12
N GLN A 94 -10.44 -7.61 -3.90
CA GLN A 94 -11.55 -8.54 -3.64
C GLN A 94 -12.73 -7.91 -2.89
N THR A 95 -12.57 -6.68 -2.37
CA THR A 95 -13.56 -6.04 -1.49
C THR A 95 -14.50 -5.13 -2.28
N ASP A 96 -15.81 -5.18 -1.96
CA ASP A 96 -16.75 -4.13 -2.37
C ASP A 96 -16.38 -2.83 -1.63
N GLU A 97 -15.87 -1.86 -2.39
CA GLU A 97 -15.43 -0.57 -1.87
C GLU A 97 -16.57 0.20 -1.17
N SER A 98 -17.83 -0.01 -1.60
CA SER A 98 -19.00 0.65 -1.01
C SER A 98 -19.33 0.08 0.37
N GLU A 99 -19.29 -1.24 0.51
CA GLU A 99 -19.52 -1.93 1.78
C GLU A 99 -18.44 -1.58 2.80
N LEU A 100 -17.18 -1.63 2.38
CA LEU A 100 -16.05 -1.25 3.22
C LEU A 100 -16.13 0.20 3.69
N ALA A 101 -16.48 1.13 2.79
CA ALA A 101 -16.63 2.53 3.14
C ALA A 101 -17.71 2.74 4.21
N ARG A 102 -18.84 2.01 4.09
CA ARG A 102 -19.93 2.05 5.07
C ARG A 102 -19.48 1.49 6.41
N GLU A 103 -18.85 0.32 6.44
CA GLU A 103 -18.36 -0.30 7.67
C GLU A 103 -17.38 0.62 8.42
N ILE A 104 -16.43 1.22 7.70
CA ILE A 104 -15.46 2.15 8.29
C ILE A 104 -16.13 3.43 8.80
N TRP A 105 -17.13 3.93 8.08
CA TRP A 105 -17.92 5.09 8.50
C TRP A 105 -18.75 4.77 9.75
N GLU A 106 -19.45 3.64 9.78
CA GLU A 106 -20.25 3.18 10.92
C GLU A 106 -19.38 2.99 12.16
N ASN A 107 -18.23 2.33 12.03
CA ASN A 107 -17.28 2.17 13.12
C ASN A 107 -16.75 3.50 13.66
N LYS A 108 -16.60 4.53 12.81
CA LYS A 108 -16.03 5.83 13.21
C LYS A 108 -17.07 6.81 13.76
N PHE A 109 -18.27 6.81 13.20
CA PHE A 109 -19.32 7.79 13.48
C PHE A 109 -20.59 7.15 14.06
N HIS A 110 -20.54 5.86 14.39
CA HIS A 110 -21.65 5.09 14.98
C HIS A 110 -22.93 5.11 14.13
N GLY A 111 -22.79 5.19 12.81
CA GLY A 111 -23.92 5.29 11.88
C GLY A 111 -24.63 6.65 11.92
N ILE A 112 -24.09 7.66 12.61
CA ILE A 112 -24.74 8.96 12.79
C ILE A 112 -24.45 9.84 11.58
N LYS A 113 -25.52 10.17 10.82
CA LYS A 113 -25.49 11.12 9.71
C LYS A 113 -25.16 12.54 10.20
N PRO A 114 -24.53 13.38 9.36
CA PRO A 114 -24.16 14.73 9.76
C PRO A 114 -25.41 15.61 9.96
N SER A 115 -25.49 16.31 11.10
CA SER A 115 -26.61 17.23 11.38
C SER A 115 -26.43 18.64 10.81
N ASP A 116 -25.21 18.99 10.38
CA ASP A 116 -24.87 20.31 9.83
C ASP A 116 -23.74 20.22 8.77
N LEU A 117 -23.47 21.32 8.09
CA LEU A 117 -22.43 21.40 7.05
C LEU A 117 -21.02 21.12 7.58
N LYS A 118 -20.75 21.46 8.85
CA LYS A 118 -19.44 21.25 9.48
C LYS A 118 -19.20 19.76 9.74
N GLN A 119 -20.21 19.03 10.21
CA GLN A 119 -20.19 17.58 10.37
C GLN A 119 -20.12 16.88 9.02
N LYS A 120 -20.89 17.35 8.02
CA LYS A 120 -20.83 16.80 6.66
C LYS A 120 -19.41 16.87 6.11
N ALA A 121 -18.77 18.04 6.21
CA ALA A 121 -17.39 18.23 5.79
C ALA A 121 -16.40 17.36 6.59
N LYS A 122 -16.64 17.15 7.89
CA LYS A 122 -15.81 16.27 8.75
C LYS A 122 -15.88 14.81 8.31
N GLN A 123 -17.09 14.27 8.13
CA GLN A 123 -17.29 12.88 7.72
C GLN A 123 -16.78 12.64 6.29
N TYR A 124 -17.04 13.59 5.38
CA TYR A 124 -16.53 13.54 4.01
C TYR A 124 -15.00 13.50 3.97
N ARG A 125 -14.32 14.44 4.67
CA ARG A 125 -12.84 14.45 4.74
C ARG A 125 -12.28 13.17 5.33
N PHE A 126 -12.94 12.60 6.34
CA PHE A 126 -12.50 11.32 6.92
C PHE A 126 -12.50 10.22 5.85
N LEU A 127 -13.58 10.04 5.10
CA LEU A 127 -13.64 8.99 4.08
C LEU A 127 -12.73 9.28 2.87
N ILE A 128 -12.60 10.53 2.44
CA ILE A 128 -11.61 10.93 1.42
C ILE A 128 -10.19 10.60 1.87
N SER A 129 -9.83 10.88 3.13
CA SER A 129 -8.50 10.57 3.66
C SER A 129 -8.17 9.07 3.66
N ARG A 130 -9.22 8.23 3.64
CA ARG A 130 -9.13 6.77 3.52
C ARG A 130 -9.14 6.28 2.08
N GLY A 131 -9.30 7.16 1.10
CA GLY A 131 -9.19 6.84 -0.33
C GLY A 131 -10.50 6.49 -1.02
N PHE A 132 -11.65 6.64 -0.37
CA PHE A 132 -12.94 6.33 -0.96
C PHE A 132 -13.35 7.36 -2.02
N LYS A 133 -14.04 6.90 -3.06
CA LYS A 133 -14.51 7.76 -4.16
C LYS A 133 -15.63 8.71 -3.68
N PRO A 134 -15.67 9.96 -4.17
CA PRO A 134 -16.72 10.94 -3.84
C PRO A 134 -18.15 10.40 -3.94
N ASP A 135 -18.46 9.59 -4.95
CA ASP A 135 -19.82 9.08 -5.18
C ASP A 135 -20.22 8.03 -4.14
N ILE A 136 -19.27 7.20 -3.68
CA ILE A 136 -19.50 6.25 -2.58
C ILE A 136 -19.74 7.03 -1.29
N ILE A 137 -18.94 8.06 -1.03
CA ILE A 137 -19.04 8.88 0.17
C ILE A 137 -20.40 9.58 0.23
N ARG A 138 -20.82 10.21 -0.88
CA ARG A 138 -22.13 10.88 -0.98
C ARG A 138 -23.28 9.94 -0.63
N LYS A 139 -23.29 8.72 -1.17
CA LYS A 139 -24.29 7.69 -0.82
C LYS A 139 -24.33 7.32 0.67
N ILE A 140 -23.23 7.50 1.39
CA ILE A 140 -23.13 7.18 2.82
C ILE A 140 -23.48 8.37 3.71
N ILE A 141 -23.20 9.61 3.31
CA ILE A 141 -23.37 10.78 4.19
C ILE A 141 -24.58 11.65 3.85
N ASP A 142 -25.04 11.62 2.60
CA ASP A 142 -26.25 12.32 2.16
C ASP A 142 -27.49 11.51 2.56
#